data_AF-A0AAV2YJ61-F1
#
_entry.id   AF-A0AAV2YJ61-F1
#
_cell.length_a   1.000
_cell.length_b   1.000
_cell.length_c   1.000
_cell.angle_alpha   90.00
_cell.angle_beta   90.00
_cell.angle_gamma   90.00
#
_symmetry.space_group_name_H-M   'P 1'
#
loop_
_entity.id
_entity.type
_entity.pdbx_description
1 polymer ?
#
loop_
_entity_poly.entity_id
_entity_poly.type
_entity_poly.pdbx_seq_one_letter_code
_entity_poly.pdbx_strand_id
1 'polypeptide(L)'
;MAGGGESKAFKAFVDASAGAMGALFSGVLLYPLDVAKTRQQVDVKDEKNKQPASQAVAKTDHKRQGSMWMICWMIYRTDGLQGLFAGLSSKVVHTIFANFAYFYWYSFLKQAVERHSQKTITTGMNLLVASLAGALNMSMTLPLEVINTRAQTQSTDDEDDSNDDPKATKQPASQHQKKKSIWELSQEIYAEDGLLSFWKGYIPSLVLVSNPAINYTAFDKLKLRLQQSKMVASSSKRLSSLTMWEAFVLGAIAKAIATIMTYPVIRAKVLMQAQKKNQEQASTSKTPSHRHRQTADMGDSMVQVLKRIGELEGPTGYFKGCSAQLFNTVLKSALLLMTKEQITKYTMRILYSLRRASASPGSALPAAQA
;
A
#
# COMPACT_ATOMS: atom_id res chain seq x y z
N MET A 1 -7.78 30.38 32.53
CA MET A 1 -8.29 29.93 31.21
C MET A 1 -7.21 29.18 30.41
N ALA A 2 -6.63 28.09 30.93
CA ALA A 2 -5.55 27.33 30.26
C ALA A 2 -5.93 25.91 29.79
N GLY A 3 -7.14 25.41 30.11
CA GLY A 3 -7.51 24.00 29.88
C GLY A 3 -8.00 23.63 28.48
N GLY A 4 -8.10 24.58 27.54
CA GLY A 4 -8.65 24.32 26.19
C GLY A 4 -7.64 23.75 25.18
N GLY A 5 -6.35 24.00 25.37
CA GLY A 5 -5.27 23.58 24.46
C GLY A 5 -4.84 22.13 24.67
N GLU A 6 -4.63 21.74 25.93
CA GLU A 6 -4.19 20.38 26.29
C GLU A 6 -5.22 19.31 25.88
N SER A 7 -6.52 19.60 26.03
CA SER A 7 -7.60 18.69 25.64
C SER A 7 -7.63 18.41 24.13
N LYS A 8 -7.34 19.41 23.29
CA LYS A 8 -7.31 19.25 21.82
C LYS A 8 -6.07 18.50 21.34
N ALA A 9 -4.89 18.85 21.89
CA ALA A 9 -3.64 18.18 21.55
C ALA A 9 -3.68 16.69 21.96
N PHE A 10 -4.18 16.41 23.16
CA PHE A 10 -4.34 15.05 23.65
C PHE A 10 -5.35 14.24 22.82
N LYS A 11 -6.50 14.84 22.45
CA LYS A 11 -7.46 14.18 21.55
C LYS A 11 -6.84 13.87 20.18
N ALA A 12 -6.09 14.81 19.61
CA ALA A 12 -5.40 14.59 18.33
C ALA A 12 -4.37 13.45 18.44
N PHE A 13 -3.65 13.34 19.56
CA PHE A 13 -2.73 12.24 19.82
C PHE A 13 -3.45 10.88 19.93
N VAL A 14 -4.57 10.81 20.66
CA VAL A 14 -5.39 9.60 20.76
C VAL A 14 -5.95 9.20 19.39
N ASP A 15 -6.45 10.15 18.61
CA ASP A 15 -6.97 9.87 17.27
C ASP A 15 -5.86 9.43 16.29
N ALA A 16 -4.66 10.00 16.40
CA ALA A 16 -3.50 9.65 15.58
C ALA A 16 -2.95 8.25 15.91
N SER A 17 -2.80 7.95 17.20
CA SER A 17 -2.33 6.64 17.68
C SER A 17 -3.33 5.53 17.37
N ALA A 18 -4.63 5.76 17.58
CA ALA A 18 -5.69 4.84 17.17
C ALA A 18 -5.69 4.61 15.66
N GLY A 19 -5.49 5.67 14.87
CA GLY A 19 -5.34 5.58 13.42
C GLY A 19 -4.14 4.74 12.99
N ALA A 20 -2.97 4.97 13.60
CA ALA A 20 -1.74 4.24 13.27
C ALA A 20 -1.83 2.76 13.65
N MET A 21 -2.33 2.44 14.84
CA MET A 21 -2.55 1.05 15.28
C MET A 21 -3.59 0.34 14.41
N GLY A 22 -4.68 1.01 14.06
CA GLY A 22 -5.68 0.47 13.13
C GLY A 22 -5.12 0.22 11.73
N ALA A 23 -4.24 1.08 11.24
CA ALA A 23 -3.57 0.92 9.95
C ALA A 23 -2.59 -0.26 9.95
N LEU A 24 -1.82 -0.42 11.02
CA LEU A 24 -0.92 -1.57 11.19
C LEU A 24 -1.72 -2.88 11.30
N PHE A 25 -2.74 -2.92 12.14
CA PHE A 25 -3.58 -4.10 12.31
C PHE A 25 -4.27 -4.53 11.01
N SER A 26 -4.92 -3.59 10.32
CA SER A 26 -5.55 -3.86 9.02
C SER A 26 -4.54 -4.26 7.94
N GLY A 27 -3.34 -3.67 7.95
CA GLY A 27 -2.25 -4.01 7.03
C GLY A 27 -1.72 -5.44 7.23
N VAL A 28 -1.58 -5.89 8.47
CA VAL A 28 -1.16 -7.26 8.79
C VAL A 28 -2.27 -8.27 8.47
N LEU A 29 -3.51 -7.98 8.87
CA LEU A 29 -4.64 -8.88 8.66
C LEU A 29 -4.94 -9.10 7.17
N LEU A 30 -4.81 -8.04 6.36
CA LEU A 30 -5.05 -8.10 4.92
C LEU A 30 -3.77 -8.30 4.10
N TYR A 31 -2.65 -8.63 4.75
CA TYR A 31 -1.39 -8.85 4.08
C TYR A 31 -1.46 -9.92 2.96
N PRO A 32 -2.17 -11.06 3.14
CA PRO A 32 -2.34 -12.03 2.06
C PRO A 32 -3.01 -11.47 0.80
N LEU A 33 -3.91 -10.49 0.96
CA LEU A 33 -4.56 -9.81 -0.17
C LEU A 33 -3.62 -8.81 -0.84
N ASP A 34 -2.70 -8.20 -0.10
CA ASP A 34 -1.63 -7.37 -0.67
C ASP A 34 -0.73 -8.20 -1.56
N VAL A 35 -0.28 -9.37 -1.09
CA VAL A 35 0.55 -10.29 -1.88
C VAL A 35 -0.19 -10.73 -3.15
N ALA A 36 -1.46 -11.15 -3.02
CA ALA A 36 -2.26 -11.57 -4.17
C ALA A 36 -2.45 -10.45 -5.20
N LYS A 37 -2.76 -9.23 -4.73
CA LYS A 37 -2.88 -8.04 -5.58
C LYS A 37 -1.56 -7.75 -6.30
N THR A 38 -0.43 -7.71 -5.59
CA THR A 38 0.88 -7.38 -6.16
C THR A 38 1.29 -8.42 -7.21
N ARG A 39 1.12 -9.72 -6.92
CA ARG A 39 1.39 -10.80 -7.91
C ARG A 39 0.50 -10.66 -9.15
N GLN A 40 -0.77 -10.27 -9.00
CA GLN A 40 -1.67 -10.04 -10.13
C GLN A 40 -1.28 -8.81 -10.98
N GLN A 41 -0.71 -7.77 -10.35
CA GLN A 41 -0.28 -6.55 -11.04
C GLN A 41 0.99 -6.74 -11.86
N VAL A 42 1.88 -7.62 -11.38
CA VAL A 42 3.19 -7.90 -12.00
C VAL A 42 3.12 -8.98 -13.08
N ASP A 43 2.11 -9.85 -13.05
CA ASP A 43 1.86 -10.80 -14.13
C ASP A 43 1.60 -10.01 -15.43
N VAL A 44 2.49 -10.15 -16.42
CA VAL A 44 2.34 -9.56 -17.76
C VAL A 44 2.22 -10.69 -18.76
N LYS A 45 1.15 -10.69 -19.55
CA LYS A 45 0.92 -11.68 -20.61
C LYS A 45 1.19 -11.06 -21.97
N ASP A 46 2.00 -11.70 -22.80
CA ASP A 46 2.10 -11.32 -24.21
C ASP A 46 0.87 -11.89 -24.96
N GLU A 47 -0.09 -11.04 -25.29
CA GLU A 47 -1.30 -11.47 -26.01
C GLU A 47 -1.06 -11.69 -27.50
N LYS A 48 0.01 -11.11 -28.07
CA LYS A 48 0.30 -11.17 -29.51
C LYS A 48 0.98 -12.47 -29.93
N ASN A 49 1.61 -13.18 -29.00
CA ASN A 49 2.32 -14.44 -29.26
C ASN A 49 1.55 -15.69 -28.79
N LYS A 50 0.24 -15.76 -29.07
CA LYS A 50 -0.55 -16.98 -28.87
C LYS A 50 -0.24 -17.99 -30.00
N GLN A 51 0.87 -18.71 -29.90
CA GLN A 51 1.06 -19.92 -30.71
C GLN A 51 0.09 -21.02 -30.25
N PRO A 52 -0.52 -21.80 -31.17
CA PRO A 52 -1.51 -22.82 -30.85
C PRO A 52 -0.82 -24.13 -30.40
N ALA A 53 -0.03 -24.10 -29.32
CA ALA A 53 0.60 -25.30 -28.78
C ALA A 53 -0.10 -25.73 -27.47
N SER A 54 -0.83 -26.85 -27.57
CA SER A 54 -1.39 -27.67 -26.50
C SER A 54 -2.59 -27.11 -25.70
N GLN A 55 -3.79 -27.38 -26.23
CA GLN A 55 -5.11 -27.12 -25.63
C GLN A 55 -5.34 -27.78 -24.24
N ALA A 56 -4.47 -28.68 -23.78
CA ALA A 56 -4.55 -29.29 -22.45
C ALA A 56 -3.90 -28.42 -21.34
N VAL A 57 -2.91 -27.59 -21.68
CA VAL A 57 -2.25 -26.67 -20.72
C VAL A 57 -2.96 -25.30 -20.69
N ALA A 58 -3.58 -24.91 -21.81
CA ALA A 58 -4.36 -23.67 -21.92
C ALA A 58 -5.61 -23.62 -21.03
N LYS A 59 -6.24 -24.79 -20.75
CA LYS A 59 -7.40 -24.88 -19.83
C LYS A 59 -7.01 -24.58 -18.37
N THR A 60 -5.77 -24.85 -18.00
CA THR A 60 -5.25 -24.58 -16.64
C THR A 60 -4.85 -23.11 -16.49
N ASP A 61 -4.31 -22.48 -17.55
CA ASP A 61 -3.88 -21.07 -17.56
C ASP A 61 -5.06 -20.07 -17.68
N HIS A 62 -6.18 -20.42 -18.32
CA HIS A 62 -7.39 -19.59 -18.29
C HIS A 62 -8.07 -19.57 -16.91
N LYS A 63 -7.88 -20.63 -16.10
CA LYS A 63 -8.41 -20.72 -14.74
C LYS A 63 -7.57 -19.94 -13.70
N ARG A 64 -6.41 -19.42 -14.10
CA ARG A 64 -5.50 -18.60 -13.26
C ARG A 64 -5.93 -17.13 -13.14
N GLN A 65 -6.92 -16.70 -13.90
CA GLN A 65 -7.58 -15.39 -13.74
C GLN A 65 -8.69 -15.48 -12.68
N GLY A 66 -8.47 -16.26 -11.62
CA GLY A 66 -9.46 -16.47 -10.57
C GLY A 66 -9.72 -15.19 -9.77
N SER A 67 -10.91 -15.14 -9.17
CA SER A 67 -11.24 -14.20 -8.07
C SER A 67 -10.07 -14.12 -7.07
N MET A 68 -9.82 -12.97 -6.45
CA MET A 68 -8.69 -12.73 -5.54
C MET A 68 -8.48 -13.86 -4.51
N TRP A 69 -9.57 -14.50 -4.10
CA TRP A 69 -9.61 -15.67 -3.22
C TRP A 69 -8.89 -16.91 -3.77
N MET A 70 -9.00 -17.17 -5.07
CA MET A 70 -8.35 -18.29 -5.76
C MET A 70 -6.83 -18.09 -5.85
N ILE A 71 -6.38 -16.83 -6.00
CA ILE A 71 -4.95 -16.50 -5.96
C ILE A 71 -4.41 -16.75 -4.54
N CYS A 72 -5.08 -16.27 -3.50
CA CYS A 72 -4.68 -16.55 -2.12
C CYS A 72 -4.64 -18.06 -1.82
N TRP A 73 -5.65 -18.81 -2.28
CA TRP A 73 -5.70 -20.26 -2.09
C TRP A 73 -4.59 -21.00 -2.85
N MET A 74 -4.25 -20.56 -4.06
CA MET A 74 -3.14 -21.10 -4.82
C MET A 74 -1.80 -20.86 -4.12
N ILE A 75 -1.55 -19.63 -3.65
CA ILE A 75 -0.33 -19.30 -2.91
C ILE A 75 -0.25 -20.16 -1.65
N TYR A 76 -1.36 -20.35 -0.94
CA TYR A 76 -1.40 -21.20 0.24
C TYR A 76 -1.05 -22.65 -0.07
N ARG A 77 -1.54 -23.17 -1.21
CA ARG A 77 -1.29 -24.56 -1.62
C ARG A 77 0.13 -24.78 -2.16
N THR A 78 0.73 -23.78 -2.81
CA THR A 78 2.08 -23.88 -3.39
C THR A 78 3.18 -23.51 -2.39
N ASP A 79 3.03 -22.38 -1.71
CA ASP A 79 4.07 -21.78 -0.85
C ASP A 79 3.75 -21.90 0.66
N GLY A 80 2.62 -22.52 1.02
CA GLY A 80 2.17 -22.63 2.41
C GLY A 80 1.79 -21.29 3.06
N LEU A 81 1.70 -21.28 4.39
CA LEU A 81 1.48 -20.06 5.19
C LEU A 81 2.62 -19.05 5.04
N GLN A 82 3.86 -19.52 4.87
CA GLN A 82 5.02 -18.68 4.63
C GLN A 82 4.95 -17.96 3.26
N GLY A 83 4.23 -18.56 2.30
CA GLY A 83 3.70 -17.98 1.06
C GLY A 83 2.96 -16.66 1.25
N LEU A 84 1.87 -16.72 2.00
CA LEU A 84 0.92 -15.63 2.18
C LEU A 84 1.52 -14.45 2.94
N PHE A 85 2.52 -14.70 3.79
CA PHE A 85 3.18 -13.69 4.62
C PHE A 85 4.61 -13.35 4.15
N ALA A 86 4.94 -13.66 2.89
CA ALA A 86 6.22 -13.32 2.28
C ALA A 86 6.45 -11.81 2.30
N GLY A 87 7.50 -11.34 2.98
CA GLY A 87 7.81 -9.91 3.10
C GLY A 87 7.03 -9.18 4.20
N LEU A 88 6.26 -9.87 5.05
CA LEU A 88 5.52 -9.22 6.16
C LEU A 88 6.47 -8.46 7.09
N SER A 89 7.61 -9.05 7.45
CA SER A 89 8.64 -8.40 8.27
C SER A 89 9.16 -7.12 7.61
N SER A 90 9.45 -7.17 6.31
CA SER A 90 9.85 -6.00 5.52
C SER A 90 8.74 -4.93 5.52
N LYS A 91 7.48 -5.33 5.37
CA LYS A 91 6.34 -4.42 5.40
C LYS A 91 6.17 -3.73 6.74
N VAL A 92 6.32 -4.46 7.84
CA VAL A 92 6.21 -3.89 9.20
C VAL A 92 7.32 -2.89 9.45
N VAL A 93 8.58 -3.25 9.14
CA VAL A 93 9.74 -2.35 9.26
C VAL A 93 9.55 -1.10 8.42
N HIS A 94 9.16 -1.27 7.14
CA HIS A 94 8.79 -0.16 6.27
C HIS A 94 7.75 0.74 6.93
N THR A 95 6.64 0.17 7.42
CA THR A 95 5.51 0.95 7.92
C THR A 95 5.89 1.75 9.17
N ILE A 96 6.67 1.17 10.08
CA ILE A 96 7.17 1.88 11.27
C ILE A 96 8.08 3.04 10.84
N PHE A 97 9.05 2.77 9.96
CA PHE A 97 10.01 3.77 9.50
C PHE A 97 9.33 4.90 8.72
N ALA A 98 8.40 4.56 7.81
CA ALA A 98 7.65 5.53 7.02
C ALA A 98 6.75 6.41 7.89
N ASN A 99 6.09 5.84 8.91
CA ASN A 99 5.30 6.63 9.84
C ASN A 99 6.18 7.59 10.65
N PHE A 100 7.33 7.11 11.15
CA PHE A 100 8.28 7.97 11.86
C PHE A 100 8.79 9.12 10.98
N ALA A 101 9.26 8.82 9.77
CA ALA A 101 9.75 9.81 8.83
C ALA A 101 8.67 10.83 8.46
N TYR A 102 7.42 10.39 8.25
CA TYR A 102 6.30 11.28 8.00
C TYR A 102 6.06 12.24 9.17
N PHE A 103 5.97 11.75 10.41
CA PHE A 103 5.76 12.62 11.58
C PHE A 103 6.93 13.58 11.81
N TYR A 104 8.16 13.13 11.56
CA TYR A 104 9.36 13.96 11.65
C TYR A 104 9.31 15.11 10.63
N TRP A 105 9.15 14.79 9.33
CA TRP A 105 9.09 15.79 8.27
C TRP A 105 7.90 16.73 8.41
N TYR A 106 6.73 16.20 8.77
CA TYR A 106 5.55 17.01 9.04
C TYR A 106 5.81 18.00 10.18
N SER A 107 6.37 17.54 11.29
CA SER A 107 6.67 18.41 12.46
C SER A 107 7.75 19.43 12.15
N PHE A 108 8.81 19.03 11.45
CA PHE A 108 9.90 19.90 11.03
C PHE A 108 9.41 21.01 10.10
N LEU A 109 8.66 20.66 9.05
CA LEU A 109 8.14 21.62 8.09
C LEU A 109 7.06 22.50 8.69
N LYS A 110 6.18 21.94 9.54
CA LYS A 110 5.18 22.73 10.27
C LYS A 110 5.85 23.78 11.16
N GLN A 111 6.87 23.40 11.94
CA GLN A 111 7.63 24.36 12.77
C GLN A 111 8.37 25.40 11.92
N ALA A 112 8.93 25.00 10.78
CA ALA A 112 9.60 25.93 9.86
C ALA A 112 8.63 26.97 9.31
N VAL A 113 7.41 26.56 8.92
CA VAL A 113 6.38 27.46 8.39
C VAL A 113 5.80 28.36 9.49
N GLU A 114 5.54 27.82 10.68
CA GLU A 114 5.04 28.60 11.83
C GLU A 114 6.05 29.65 12.31
N ARG A 115 7.36 29.37 12.19
CA ARG A 115 8.42 30.36 12.48
C ARG A 115 8.51 31.48 11.44
N HIS A 116 8.20 31.20 10.18
CA HIS A 116 8.31 32.17 9.08
C HIS A 116 7.01 32.92 8.77
N SER A 117 5.86 32.47 9.28
CA SER A 117 4.56 33.07 8.99
C SER A 117 3.73 33.32 10.25
N GLN A 118 3.62 34.59 10.65
CA GLN A 118 2.67 35.06 11.67
C GLN A 118 1.23 35.18 11.13
N LYS A 119 0.96 34.72 9.90
CA LYS A 119 -0.37 34.72 9.25
C LYS A 119 -0.82 33.29 8.93
N THR A 120 -2.13 33.08 8.93
CA THR A 120 -2.76 31.79 8.59
C THR A 120 -2.32 31.33 7.21
N ILE A 121 -1.73 30.14 7.13
CA ILE A 121 -1.20 29.57 5.90
C ILE A 121 -2.32 29.42 4.86
N THR A 122 -2.18 30.07 3.70
CA THR A 122 -3.09 29.91 2.55
C THR A 122 -3.11 28.46 2.08
N THR A 123 -4.27 27.95 1.66
CA THR A 123 -4.45 26.55 1.21
C THR A 123 -3.42 26.08 0.17
N GLY A 124 -2.99 26.97 -0.74
CA GLY A 124 -1.94 26.67 -1.72
C GLY A 124 -0.55 26.45 -1.11
N MET A 125 -0.17 27.25 -0.10
CA MET A 125 1.11 27.09 0.60
C MET A 125 1.13 25.79 1.42
N ASN A 126 0.01 25.45 2.08
CA ASN A 126 -0.14 24.17 2.77
C ASN A 126 -0.01 22.97 1.82
N LEU A 127 -0.54 23.06 0.60
CA LEU A 127 -0.40 22.03 -0.43
C LEU A 127 1.05 21.87 -0.89
N LEU A 128 1.79 22.97 -1.07
CA LEU A 128 3.20 22.92 -1.45
C LEU A 128 4.06 22.31 -0.34
N VAL A 129 3.84 22.73 0.91
CA VAL A 129 4.54 22.18 2.09
C VAL A 129 4.24 20.70 2.24
N ALA A 130 2.97 20.29 2.10
CA ALA A 130 2.58 18.88 2.16
C ALA A 130 3.20 18.06 1.02
N SER A 131 3.30 18.62 -0.18
CA SER A 131 3.91 17.95 -1.34
C SER A 131 5.42 17.79 -1.17
N LEU A 132 6.11 18.82 -0.68
CA LEU A 132 7.54 18.77 -0.39
C LEU A 132 7.84 17.78 0.76
N ALA A 133 7.02 17.78 1.82
CA ALA A 133 7.08 16.79 2.89
C ALA A 133 6.93 15.36 2.34
N GLY A 134 5.96 15.17 1.42
CA GLY A 134 5.72 13.89 0.76
C GLY A 134 6.92 13.44 -0.08
N ALA A 135 7.54 14.34 -0.83
CA ALA A 135 8.73 14.04 -1.63
C ALA A 135 9.94 13.66 -0.75
N LEU A 136 10.22 14.43 0.31
CA LEU A 136 11.31 14.13 1.26
C LEU A 136 11.08 12.79 1.97
N ASN A 137 9.85 12.53 2.39
CA ASN A 137 9.47 11.24 2.98
C ASN A 137 9.65 10.08 1.99
N MET A 138 9.26 10.26 0.72
CA MET A 138 9.48 9.27 -0.34
C MET A 138 10.96 8.98 -0.55
N SER A 139 11.82 10.00 -0.58
CA SER A 139 13.27 9.81 -0.72
C SER A 139 13.86 8.88 0.35
N MET A 140 13.32 8.89 1.57
CA MET A 140 13.78 8.01 2.65
C MET A 140 13.09 6.64 2.65
N THR A 141 11.84 6.55 2.19
CA THR A 141 11.00 5.35 2.33
C THR A 141 11.02 4.43 1.11
N LEU A 142 11.39 4.96 -0.06
CA LEU A 142 11.41 4.20 -1.32
C LEU A 142 12.34 2.98 -1.31
N PRO A 143 13.55 3.01 -0.73
CA PRO A 143 14.39 1.81 -0.65
C PRO A 143 13.68 0.62 0.01
N LEU A 144 12.99 0.87 1.12
CA LEU A 144 12.19 -0.16 1.82
C LEU A 144 10.95 -0.54 1.02
N GLU A 145 10.37 0.38 0.22
CA GLU A 145 9.25 0.07 -0.67
C GLU A 145 9.66 -0.89 -1.78
N VAL A 146 10.82 -0.67 -2.41
CA VAL A 146 11.37 -1.52 -3.47
C VAL A 146 11.65 -2.91 -2.92
N ILE A 147 12.34 -3.01 -1.78
CA ILE A 147 12.60 -4.30 -1.11
C ILE A 147 11.29 -5.03 -0.83
N ASN A 148 10.29 -4.36 -0.25
CA ASN A 148 9.01 -4.98 0.05
C ASN A 148 8.27 -5.43 -1.22
N THR A 149 8.32 -4.64 -2.30
CA THR A 149 7.67 -4.99 -3.57
C THR A 149 8.34 -6.18 -4.24
N ARG A 150 9.68 -6.27 -4.21
CA ARG A 150 10.41 -7.44 -4.68
C ARG A 150 10.14 -8.67 -3.81
N ALA A 151 10.11 -8.53 -2.49
CA ALA A 151 9.76 -9.62 -1.58
C ALA A 151 8.33 -10.18 -1.82
N GLN A 152 7.38 -9.32 -2.20
CA GLN A 152 6.00 -9.74 -2.53
C GLN A 152 5.87 -10.44 -3.89
N THR A 153 6.82 -10.18 -4.79
CA THR A 153 6.80 -10.67 -6.18
C THR A 153 7.70 -11.87 -6.42
N GLN A 154 8.57 -12.20 -5.45
CA GLN A 154 9.30 -13.46 -5.41
C GLN A 154 8.34 -14.63 -5.61
N SER A 155 8.51 -15.29 -6.75
CA SER A 155 7.90 -16.57 -7.09
C SER A 155 9.00 -17.62 -6.89
N THR A 156 8.63 -18.77 -6.35
CA THR A 156 9.46 -19.95 -6.05
C THR A 156 9.88 -20.72 -7.32
N ASP A 157 10.23 -19.99 -8.38
CA ASP A 157 10.65 -20.56 -9.67
C ASP A 157 12.17 -20.30 -9.91
N ASP A 158 12.99 -20.24 -8.86
CA ASP A 158 14.46 -20.37 -8.97
C ASP A 158 14.83 -21.87 -8.83
N GLU A 159 14.33 -22.72 -9.75
CA GLU A 159 14.94 -24.02 -10.06
C GLU A 159 15.60 -23.90 -11.44
N ASP A 160 16.81 -24.46 -11.54
CA ASP A 160 17.71 -24.55 -12.70
C ASP A 160 18.56 -23.31 -13.03
N ASP A 161 19.59 -23.08 -12.20
CA ASP A 161 20.85 -22.49 -12.69
C ASP A 161 22.07 -23.08 -11.94
N SER A 162 22.08 -24.40 -11.78
CA SER A 162 23.29 -25.16 -11.44
C SER A 162 23.54 -26.22 -12.51
N ASN A 163 24.41 -25.85 -13.45
CA ASN A 163 25.09 -26.65 -14.47
C ASN A 163 25.04 -28.19 -14.32
N ASP A 164 24.60 -28.80 -15.42
CA ASP A 164 24.97 -30.09 -16.02
C ASP A 164 25.95 -30.99 -15.24
N ASP A 165 25.41 -32.06 -14.65
CA ASP A 165 26.11 -33.34 -14.51
C ASP A 165 25.11 -34.49 -14.72
N PRO A 166 25.17 -35.29 -15.81
CA PRO A 166 24.14 -36.28 -16.14
C PRO A 166 24.19 -37.57 -15.30
N LYS A 167 24.91 -37.58 -14.17
CA LYS A 167 25.03 -38.75 -13.28
C LYS A 167 24.98 -38.35 -11.80
N ALA A 168 23.85 -37.83 -11.35
CA ALA A 168 23.53 -37.83 -9.92
C ALA A 168 22.11 -38.36 -9.71
N THR A 169 22.04 -39.44 -8.94
CA THR A 169 20.85 -40.18 -8.54
C THR A 169 19.78 -39.25 -7.97
N LYS A 170 18.56 -39.32 -8.53
CA LYS A 170 17.37 -38.64 -8.03
C LYS A 170 17.14 -38.96 -6.55
N GLN A 171 17.38 -37.97 -5.68
CA GLN A 171 16.84 -37.94 -4.31
C GLN A 171 15.52 -37.17 -4.30
N PRO A 172 14.57 -37.51 -3.42
CA PRO A 172 13.23 -36.96 -3.47
C PRO A 172 13.20 -35.48 -3.10
N ALA A 173 12.38 -34.74 -3.83
CA ALA A 173 12.10 -33.33 -3.67
C ALA A 173 11.62 -33.00 -2.24
N SER A 174 12.52 -32.44 -1.43
CA SER A 174 12.15 -31.71 -0.22
C SER A 174 13.24 -30.69 0.13
N GLN A 175 13.53 -29.79 -0.80
CA GLN A 175 14.27 -28.57 -0.48
C GLN A 175 13.27 -27.41 -0.52
N HIS A 176 12.78 -27.04 0.67
CA HIS A 176 12.11 -25.76 0.88
C HIS A 176 13.02 -24.66 0.31
N GLN A 177 12.72 -24.12 -0.87
CA GLN A 177 13.39 -22.94 -1.39
C GLN A 177 13.27 -21.84 -0.34
N LYS A 178 14.40 -21.53 0.29
CA LYS A 178 14.47 -20.54 1.35
C LYS A 178 14.28 -19.17 0.69
N LYS A 179 13.12 -18.54 0.95
CA LYS A 179 12.85 -17.18 0.51
C LYS A 179 14.01 -16.27 0.91
N LYS A 180 14.48 -15.46 -0.03
CA LYS A 180 15.65 -14.59 0.17
C LYS A 180 15.40 -13.67 1.37
N SER A 181 16.39 -13.58 2.25
CA SER A 181 16.36 -12.64 3.36
C SER A 181 16.31 -11.20 2.84
N ILE A 182 15.83 -10.27 3.67
CA ILE A 182 15.84 -8.82 3.36
C ILE A 182 17.26 -8.37 3.00
N TRP A 183 18.27 -8.94 3.65
CA TRP A 183 19.67 -8.65 3.38
C TRP A 183 20.10 -9.12 1.99
N GLU A 184 19.83 -10.39 1.66
CA GLU A 184 20.14 -10.98 0.35
C GLU A 184 19.43 -10.21 -0.78
N LEU A 185 18.16 -9.84 -0.55
CA LEU A 185 17.41 -9.04 -1.50
C LEU A 185 17.98 -7.64 -1.68
N SER A 186 18.50 -7.04 -0.60
CA SER A 186 19.17 -5.73 -0.66
C SER A 186 20.49 -5.83 -1.43
N GLN A 187 21.27 -6.89 -1.21
CA GLN A 187 22.50 -7.15 -1.97
C GLN A 187 22.19 -7.37 -3.46
N GLU A 188 21.13 -8.12 -3.77
CA GLU A 188 20.67 -8.35 -5.15
C GLU A 188 20.25 -7.03 -5.82
N ILE A 189 19.47 -6.17 -5.14
CA ILE A 189 19.09 -4.84 -5.66
C ILE A 189 20.32 -3.97 -5.94
N TYR A 190 21.29 -4.00 -5.03
CA TYR A 190 22.53 -3.23 -5.16
C TYR A 190 23.41 -3.74 -6.32
N ALA A 191 23.43 -5.05 -6.57
CA ALA A 191 24.23 -5.64 -7.63
C ALA A 191 23.73 -5.32 -9.05
N GLU A 192 22.48 -4.86 -9.22
CA GLU A 192 21.92 -4.53 -10.54
C GLU A 192 22.47 -3.21 -11.12
N ASP A 193 22.13 -2.08 -10.52
CA ASP A 193 22.51 -0.73 -10.96
C ASP A 193 23.02 0.12 -9.78
N GLY A 194 23.52 -0.52 -8.71
CA GLY A 194 24.03 0.16 -7.52
C GLY A 194 22.94 0.79 -6.66
N LEU A 195 23.26 1.95 -6.06
CA LEU A 195 22.36 2.65 -5.12
C LEU A 195 21.06 3.13 -5.78
N LEU A 196 21.08 3.50 -7.06
CA LEU A 196 19.90 4.07 -7.74
C LEU A 196 18.77 3.04 -7.91
N SER A 197 19.06 1.74 -7.89
CA SER A 197 18.06 0.67 -7.95
C SER A 197 17.02 0.77 -6.83
N PHE A 198 17.41 1.25 -5.65
CA PHE A 198 16.51 1.42 -4.51
C PHE A 198 15.50 2.56 -4.67
N TRP A 199 15.73 3.46 -5.64
CA TRP A 199 14.81 4.55 -5.99
C TRP A 199 14.07 4.29 -7.31
N LYS A 200 14.11 3.05 -7.84
CA LYS A 200 13.25 2.65 -8.96
C LYS A 200 11.78 2.90 -8.60
N GLY A 201 11.10 3.65 -9.46
CA GLY A 201 9.72 4.08 -9.23
C GLY A 201 9.56 5.44 -8.52
N TYR A 202 10.63 6.23 -8.33
CA TYR A 202 10.55 7.59 -7.76
C TYR A 202 9.61 8.51 -8.57
N ILE A 203 9.79 8.60 -9.89
CA ILE A 203 8.97 9.44 -10.77
C ILE A 203 7.48 9.03 -10.74
N PRO A 204 7.12 7.73 -10.93
CA PRO A 204 5.75 7.28 -10.72
C PRO A 204 5.18 7.66 -9.34
N SER A 205 6.01 7.56 -8.29
CA SER A 205 5.58 7.87 -6.92
C SER A 205 5.25 9.35 -6.74
N LEU A 206 6.03 10.26 -7.36
CA LEU A 206 5.71 11.69 -7.36
C LEU A 206 4.40 11.99 -8.10
N VAL A 207 4.17 11.37 -9.25
CA VAL A 207 2.90 11.51 -9.98
C VAL A 207 1.73 11.00 -9.12
N LEU A 208 1.94 9.94 -8.35
CA LEU A 208 0.94 9.36 -7.45
C LEU A 208 0.63 10.22 -6.22
N VAL A 209 1.40 11.28 -5.94
CA VAL A 209 1.02 12.29 -4.93
C VAL A 209 -0.30 13.00 -5.30
N SER A 210 -0.68 12.98 -6.59
CA SER A 210 -2.00 13.44 -7.03
C SER A 210 -3.16 12.56 -6.52
N ASN A 211 -2.93 11.29 -6.15
CA ASN A 211 -4.00 10.37 -5.72
C ASN A 211 -4.76 10.88 -4.49
N PRO A 212 -4.11 11.29 -3.38
CA PRO A 212 -4.78 11.97 -2.28
C PRO A 212 -5.54 13.23 -2.69
N ALA A 213 -4.98 14.08 -3.56
CA ALA A 213 -5.63 15.31 -4.00
C ALA A 213 -6.93 15.05 -4.77
N ILE A 214 -6.92 14.08 -5.70
CA ILE A 214 -8.09 13.63 -6.44
C ILE A 214 -9.12 13.03 -5.46
N ASN A 215 -8.67 12.20 -4.52
CA ASN A 215 -9.54 11.57 -3.52
C ASN A 215 -10.26 12.61 -2.65
N TYR A 216 -9.54 13.58 -2.06
CA TYR A 216 -10.16 14.60 -1.22
C TYR A 216 -11.09 15.52 -2.04
N THR A 217 -10.69 15.90 -3.26
CA THR A 217 -11.55 16.71 -4.14
C THR A 217 -12.83 15.97 -4.51
N ALA A 218 -12.75 14.68 -4.85
CA ALA A 218 -13.91 13.86 -5.15
C ALA A 218 -14.81 13.69 -3.91
N PHE A 219 -14.21 13.46 -2.74
CA PHE A 219 -14.92 13.35 -1.47
C PHE A 219 -15.67 14.63 -1.13
N ASP A 220 -15.02 15.79 -1.22
CA ASP A 220 -15.62 17.09 -0.91
C ASP A 220 -16.78 17.40 -1.87
N LYS A 221 -16.60 17.17 -3.18
CA LYS A 221 -17.68 17.35 -4.17
C LYS A 221 -18.87 16.44 -3.90
N LEU A 222 -18.63 15.16 -3.59
CA LEU A 222 -19.69 14.19 -3.36
C LEU A 222 -20.42 14.47 -2.03
N LYS A 223 -19.66 14.85 -0.99
CA LYS A 223 -20.19 15.32 0.30
C LYS A 223 -21.09 16.54 0.13
N LEU A 224 -20.64 17.56 -0.61
CA LEU A 224 -21.42 18.77 -0.85
C LEU A 224 -22.73 18.46 -1.57
N ARG A 225 -22.70 17.64 -2.62
CA ARG A 225 -23.91 17.23 -3.35
C ARG A 225 -24.90 16.49 -2.47
N LEU A 226 -24.43 15.56 -1.62
CA LEU A 226 -25.31 14.83 -0.72
C LEU A 226 -25.91 15.74 0.35
N GLN A 227 -25.12 16.64 0.94
CA GLN A 227 -25.60 17.60 1.93
C GLN A 227 -26.64 18.55 1.32
N GLN A 228 -26.40 19.06 0.11
CA GLN A 228 -27.37 19.90 -0.62
C GLN A 228 -28.67 19.14 -0.91
N SER A 229 -28.57 17.88 -1.38
CA SER A 229 -29.75 17.05 -1.67
C SER A 229 -30.61 16.82 -0.41
N LYS A 230 -29.97 16.61 0.74
CA LYS A 230 -30.67 16.47 2.04
C LYS A 230 -31.28 17.78 2.53
N MET A 231 -30.62 18.91 2.32
CA MET A 231 -31.17 20.22 2.69
C MET A 231 -32.43 20.53 1.89
N VAL A 232 -32.46 20.18 0.60
CA VAL A 232 -33.65 20.31 -0.25
C VAL A 232 -34.77 19.36 0.20
N ALA A 233 -34.44 18.10 0.53
CA ALA A 233 -35.43 17.12 0.99
C ALA A 233 -36.02 17.44 2.38
N SER A 234 -35.24 18.09 3.26
CA SER A 234 -35.62 18.33 4.66
C SER A 234 -36.00 19.80 4.96
N SER A 235 -36.07 20.68 3.95
CA SER A 235 -36.38 22.12 4.07
C SER A 235 -35.62 22.84 5.21
N SER A 236 -34.41 22.40 5.53
CA SER A 236 -33.66 22.87 6.70
C SER A 236 -32.48 23.77 6.27
N LYS A 237 -32.35 24.94 6.91
CA LYS A 237 -31.28 25.94 6.63
C LYS A 237 -29.89 25.54 7.16
N ARG A 238 -29.73 24.40 7.84
CA ARG A 238 -28.45 23.95 8.42
C ARG A 238 -27.87 22.76 7.65
N LEU A 239 -26.56 22.82 7.40
CA LEU A 239 -25.81 21.73 6.78
C LEU A 239 -25.98 20.45 7.61
N SER A 240 -26.65 19.42 7.09
CA SER A 240 -26.83 18.16 7.81
C SER A 240 -25.48 17.50 8.05
N SER A 241 -25.25 17.01 9.28
CA SER A 241 -24.09 16.18 9.59
C SER A 241 -24.21 14.85 8.83
N LEU A 242 -23.11 14.41 8.21
CA LEU A 242 -23.06 13.10 7.58
C LEU A 242 -23.10 12.01 8.65
N THR A 243 -23.85 10.95 8.39
CA THR A 243 -23.70 9.73 9.19
C THR A 243 -22.33 9.11 8.92
N MET A 244 -21.85 8.33 9.87
CA MET A 244 -20.58 7.60 9.75
C MET A 244 -20.56 6.64 8.55
N TRP A 245 -21.68 5.98 8.28
CA TRP A 245 -21.85 5.12 7.11
C TRP A 245 -21.82 5.90 5.79
N GLU A 246 -22.49 7.05 5.72
CA GLU A 246 -22.44 7.90 4.53
C GLU A 246 -21.03 8.42 4.27
N ALA A 247 -20.35 8.92 5.31
CA ALA A 247 -18.96 9.36 5.19
C ALA A 247 -18.05 8.21 4.71
N PHE A 248 -18.28 6.99 5.16
CA PHE A 248 -17.55 5.80 4.70
C PHE A 248 -17.82 5.50 3.22
N VAL A 249 -19.08 5.42 2.79
CA VAL A 249 -19.46 5.14 1.39
C VAL A 249 -18.94 6.22 0.45
N LEU A 250 -19.12 7.49 0.82
CA LEU A 250 -18.58 8.64 0.07
C LEU A 250 -17.07 8.57 -0.05
N GLY A 251 -16.37 8.21 1.04
CA GLY A 251 -14.92 8.01 1.06
C GLY A 251 -14.48 6.85 0.17
N ALA A 252 -15.21 5.74 0.18
CA ALA A 252 -14.93 4.58 -0.66
C ALA A 252 -15.09 4.89 -2.16
N ILE A 253 -16.18 5.60 -2.54
CA ILE A 253 -16.41 6.04 -3.93
C ILE A 253 -15.33 7.02 -4.37
N ALA A 254 -15.01 8.02 -3.54
CA ALA A 254 -13.95 8.98 -3.83
C ALA A 254 -12.60 8.28 -4.03
N LYS A 255 -12.28 7.30 -3.18
CA LYS A 255 -11.04 6.53 -3.29
C LYS A 255 -11.03 5.63 -4.53
N ALA A 256 -12.18 5.09 -4.92
CA ALA A 256 -12.32 4.30 -6.15
C ALA A 256 -12.07 5.17 -7.39
N ILE A 257 -12.67 6.35 -7.48
CA ILE A 257 -12.46 7.31 -8.58
C ILE A 257 -10.97 7.67 -8.69
N ALA A 258 -10.36 8.07 -7.57
CA ALA A 258 -8.94 8.42 -7.55
C ALA A 258 -8.05 7.24 -7.97
N THR A 259 -8.39 6.03 -7.51
CA THR A 259 -7.66 4.81 -7.85
C THR A 259 -7.76 4.49 -9.33
N ILE A 260 -8.96 4.54 -9.92
CA ILE A 260 -9.17 4.24 -11.35
C ILE A 260 -8.40 5.23 -12.22
N MET A 261 -8.47 6.53 -11.92
CA MET A 261 -7.77 7.57 -12.68
C MET A 261 -6.24 7.42 -12.63
N THR A 262 -5.70 7.01 -11.47
CA THR A 262 -4.26 6.87 -11.26
C THR A 262 -3.74 5.46 -11.50
N TYR A 263 -4.62 4.50 -11.81
CA TYR A 263 -4.30 3.08 -11.86
C TYR A 263 -3.17 2.73 -12.85
N PRO A 264 -3.13 3.29 -14.08
CA PRO A 264 -2.03 2.99 -15.01
C PRO A 264 -0.65 3.32 -14.42
N VAL A 265 -0.54 4.42 -13.67
CA VAL A 265 0.69 4.82 -12.99
C VAL A 265 1.00 3.93 -11.79
N ILE A 266 -0.02 3.50 -11.03
CA ILE A 266 0.16 2.52 -9.94
C ILE A 266 0.74 1.22 -10.49
N ARG A 267 0.19 0.73 -11.60
CA ARG A 267 0.68 -0.49 -12.24
C ARG A 267 2.11 -0.31 -12.76
N ALA A 268 2.40 0.78 -13.44
CA ALA A 268 3.76 1.08 -13.91
C ALA A 268 4.76 1.13 -12.75
N LYS A 269 4.41 1.79 -11.63
CA LYS A 269 5.24 1.81 -10.42
C LYS A 269 5.55 0.39 -9.93
N VAL A 270 4.53 -0.45 -9.77
CA VAL A 270 4.69 -1.80 -9.21
C VAL A 270 5.54 -2.67 -10.15
N LEU A 271 5.35 -2.55 -11.46
CA LEU A 271 6.18 -3.24 -12.45
C LEU A 271 7.65 -2.77 -12.38
N MET A 272 7.89 -1.46 -12.32
CA MET A 272 9.24 -0.90 -12.17
C MET A 272 9.96 -1.36 -10.90
N GLN A 273 9.23 -1.49 -9.80
CA GLN A 273 9.79 -1.93 -8.52
C GLN A 273 10.01 -3.45 -8.47
N ALA A 274 9.21 -4.22 -9.23
CA ALA A 274 9.30 -5.67 -9.33
C ALA A 274 10.31 -6.15 -10.39
N GLN A 275 10.73 -5.29 -11.33
CA GLN A 275 11.74 -5.63 -12.33
C GLN A 275 13.07 -6.01 -11.66
N LYS A 276 13.61 -7.15 -12.06
CA LYS A 276 14.98 -7.58 -11.82
C LYS A 276 15.75 -7.37 -13.11
N LYS A 277 16.79 -6.54 -13.08
CA LYS A 277 17.66 -6.34 -14.24
C LYS A 277 18.69 -7.46 -14.23
N ASN A 278 18.54 -8.45 -15.10
CA ASN A 278 19.60 -9.42 -15.29
C ASN A 278 20.77 -8.70 -15.95
N GLN A 279 21.95 -8.74 -15.33
CA GLN A 279 23.18 -8.34 -15.99
C GLN A 279 23.28 -9.10 -17.31
N GLU A 280 23.50 -8.36 -18.39
CA GLU A 280 23.74 -8.88 -19.71
C GLU A 280 24.81 -10.00 -19.68
N GLN A 281 24.38 -11.25 -19.92
CA GLN A 281 25.08 -12.09 -20.88
C GLN A 281 24.85 -11.49 -22.27
N ALA A 282 25.51 -10.36 -22.55
CA ALA A 282 25.70 -9.86 -23.89
C ALA A 282 26.82 -10.64 -24.56
N SER A 283 26.59 -11.93 -24.87
CA SER A 283 27.27 -12.61 -25.97
C SER A 283 26.54 -13.92 -26.31
N THR A 284 25.93 -13.93 -27.50
CA THR A 284 25.71 -15.13 -28.34
C THR A 284 24.97 -16.33 -27.73
N SER A 285 23.65 -16.37 -27.88
CA SER A 285 23.00 -17.62 -28.31
C SER A 285 21.69 -17.36 -29.05
N LYS A 286 21.69 -17.72 -30.33
CA LYS A 286 20.49 -17.79 -31.17
C LYS A 286 19.85 -19.17 -30.95
N THR A 287 19.01 -19.32 -29.94
CA THR A 287 18.02 -20.42 -29.90
C THR A 287 16.86 -20.04 -28.98
N PRO A 288 15.58 -20.18 -29.40
CA PRO A 288 14.46 -19.90 -28.51
C PRO A 288 14.18 -21.15 -27.68
N SER A 289 14.81 -21.27 -26.51
CA SER A 289 14.49 -22.30 -25.53
C SER A 289 13.43 -21.78 -24.54
N HIS A 290 12.58 -22.70 -24.10
CA HIS A 290 11.28 -22.47 -23.51
C HIS A 290 11.27 -21.69 -22.17
N ARG A 291 10.28 -20.78 -22.07
CA ARG A 291 9.42 -20.57 -20.88
C ARG A 291 10.12 -20.14 -19.58
N HIS A 292 10.94 -19.10 -19.65
CA HIS A 292 11.30 -18.35 -18.44
C HIS A 292 10.23 -17.28 -18.16
N ARG A 293 9.60 -17.33 -16.98
CA ARG A 293 8.62 -16.36 -16.47
C ARG A 293 9.33 -15.07 -16.05
N GLN A 294 10.15 -14.51 -16.95
CA GLN A 294 10.83 -13.25 -16.75
C GLN A 294 9.82 -12.13 -16.97
N THR A 295 9.69 -11.25 -15.98
CA THR A 295 9.09 -9.93 -16.14
C THR A 295 9.78 -9.28 -17.33
N ALA A 296 9.10 -9.27 -18.49
CA ALA A 296 9.68 -8.77 -19.73
C ALA A 296 10.25 -7.37 -19.45
N ASP A 297 11.51 -7.11 -19.78
CA ASP A 297 12.22 -5.86 -19.44
C ASP A 297 11.41 -4.60 -19.82
N MET A 298 10.62 -4.07 -18.88
CA MET A 298 9.66 -2.99 -19.16
C MET A 298 10.33 -1.65 -19.48
N GLY A 299 11.65 -1.56 -19.32
CA GLY A 299 12.43 -0.34 -19.44
C GLY A 299 12.59 0.39 -18.11
N ASP A 300 13.54 1.32 -18.06
CA ASP A 300 13.92 2.07 -16.86
C ASP A 300 13.06 3.32 -16.63
N SER A 301 12.23 3.70 -17.62
CA SER A 301 11.35 4.88 -17.55
C SER A 301 9.87 4.51 -17.48
N MET A 302 9.11 5.26 -16.67
CA MET A 302 7.66 5.12 -16.55
C MET A 302 6.95 5.13 -17.91
N VAL A 303 7.39 5.97 -18.84
CA VAL A 303 6.78 6.08 -20.18
C VAL A 303 7.05 4.81 -21.01
N GLN A 304 8.25 4.23 -20.89
CA GLN A 304 8.59 2.98 -21.56
C GLN A 304 7.74 1.84 -21.02
N VAL A 305 7.63 1.72 -19.69
CA VAL A 305 6.77 0.71 -19.04
C VAL A 305 5.32 0.85 -19.49
N LEU A 306 4.77 2.06 -19.50
CA LEU A 306 3.40 2.30 -19.96
C LEU A 306 3.21 1.97 -21.45
N LYS A 307 4.17 2.32 -22.30
CA LYS A 307 4.12 1.98 -23.72
C LYS A 307 4.13 0.46 -23.91
N ARG A 308 5.02 -0.24 -23.22
CA ARG A 308 5.16 -1.70 -23.31
C ARG A 308 3.93 -2.44 -22.81
N ILE A 309 3.28 -1.95 -21.74
CA ILE A 309 1.98 -2.48 -21.29
C ILE A 309 0.95 -2.43 -22.43
N GLY A 310 0.86 -1.29 -23.11
CA GLY A 310 -0.06 -1.12 -24.24
C GLY A 310 0.31 -2.00 -25.44
N GLU A 311 1.61 -2.19 -25.69
CA GLU A 311 2.10 -3.02 -26.80
C GLU A 311 1.89 -4.52 -26.56
N LEU A 312 2.05 -5.01 -25.32
CA LEU A 312 2.00 -6.43 -24.96
C LEU A 312 0.59 -6.92 -24.59
N GLU A 313 -0.16 -6.12 -23.82
CA GLU A 313 -1.46 -6.51 -23.26
C GLU A 313 -2.63 -5.67 -23.78
N GLY A 314 -2.36 -4.63 -24.57
CA GLY A 314 -3.39 -3.73 -25.07
C GLY A 314 -4.00 -2.82 -23.97
N PRO A 315 -5.14 -2.16 -24.28
CA PRO A 315 -5.75 -1.16 -23.40
C PRO A 315 -6.31 -1.76 -22.09
N THR A 316 -6.71 -3.02 -22.10
CA THR A 316 -7.17 -3.76 -20.91
C THR A 316 -6.03 -4.10 -19.96
N GLY A 317 -4.80 -4.19 -20.48
CA GLY A 317 -3.59 -4.43 -19.68
C GLY A 317 -3.40 -3.39 -18.59
N TYR A 318 -3.60 -2.11 -18.90
CA TYR A 318 -3.41 -1.02 -17.92
C TYR A 318 -4.21 -1.23 -16.62
N PHE A 319 -5.37 -1.88 -16.69
CA PHE A 319 -6.29 -2.08 -15.56
C PHE A 319 -6.23 -3.49 -14.94
N LYS A 320 -5.24 -4.32 -15.31
CA LYS A 320 -5.05 -5.64 -14.73
C LYS A 320 -4.78 -5.55 -13.23
N GLY A 321 -5.62 -6.23 -12.42
CA GLY A 321 -5.59 -6.18 -10.96
C GLY A 321 -6.36 -5.01 -10.32
N CYS A 322 -7.05 -4.18 -11.10
CA CYS A 322 -7.76 -3.01 -10.58
C CYS A 322 -8.90 -3.40 -9.63
N SER A 323 -9.67 -4.44 -9.97
CA SER A 323 -10.73 -4.97 -9.10
C SER A 323 -10.19 -5.46 -7.75
N ALA A 324 -9.07 -6.19 -7.76
CA ALA A 324 -8.37 -6.62 -6.55
C ALA A 324 -7.89 -5.43 -5.73
N GLN A 325 -7.35 -4.40 -6.39
CA GLN A 325 -6.95 -3.16 -5.72
C GLN A 325 -8.14 -2.44 -5.07
N LEU A 326 -9.27 -2.29 -5.78
CA LEU A 326 -10.45 -1.61 -5.26
C LEU A 326 -11.03 -2.36 -4.06
N PHE A 327 -11.18 -3.69 -4.18
CA PHE A 327 -11.67 -4.53 -3.08
C PHE A 327 -10.77 -4.42 -1.85
N ASN A 328 -9.46 -4.59 -2.04
CA ASN A 328 -8.48 -4.49 -0.95
C ASN A 328 -8.51 -3.09 -0.32
N THR A 329 -8.65 -2.03 -1.11
CA THR A 329 -8.74 -0.66 -0.61
C THR A 329 -9.97 -0.44 0.26
N VAL A 330 -11.15 -0.88 -0.19
CA VAL A 330 -12.40 -0.74 0.58
C VAL A 330 -12.32 -1.54 1.89
N LEU A 331 -11.82 -2.78 1.83
CA LEU A 331 -11.69 -3.63 3.01
C LEU A 331 -10.70 -3.07 4.03
N LYS A 332 -9.57 -2.53 3.58
CA LYS A 332 -8.61 -1.81 4.42
C LYS A 332 -9.24 -0.60 5.10
N SER A 333 -9.99 0.22 4.35
CA SER A 333 -10.69 1.38 4.91
C SER A 333 -11.75 0.98 5.93
N ALA A 334 -12.51 -0.08 5.68
CA ALA A 334 -13.51 -0.59 6.61
C ALA A 334 -12.88 -1.07 7.93
N LEU A 335 -11.84 -1.92 7.84
CA LEU A 335 -11.14 -2.44 9.01
C LEU A 335 -10.41 -1.33 9.77
N LEU A 336 -9.77 -0.39 9.08
CA LEU A 336 -9.15 0.77 9.69
C LEU A 336 -10.14 1.54 10.56
N LEU A 337 -11.34 1.85 10.02
CA LEU A 337 -12.36 2.59 10.77
C LEU A 337 -12.90 1.78 11.94
N MET A 338 -13.19 0.50 11.73
CA MET A 338 -13.66 -0.40 12.78
C MET A 338 -12.65 -0.49 13.93
N THR A 339 -11.38 -0.74 13.62
CA THR A 339 -10.32 -0.83 14.62
C THR A 339 -10.08 0.51 15.30
N LYS A 340 -10.06 1.62 14.54
CA LYS A 340 -9.92 2.97 15.10
C LYS A 340 -11.04 3.25 16.11
N GLU A 341 -12.30 2.98 15.77
CA GLU A 341 -13.42 3.18 16.67
C GLU A 341 -13.33 2.36 17.94
N GLN A 342 -12.92 1.09 17.83
CA GLN A 342 -12.74 0.24 19.00
C GLN A 342 -11.64 0.81 19.90
N ILE A 343 -10.48 1.14 19.33
CA ILE A 343 -9.36 1.72 20.10
C ILE A 343 -9.80 3.02 20.77
N THR A 344 -10.43 3.96 20.06
CA THR A 344 -10.90 5.22 20.65
C THR A 344 -11.90 4.96 21.79
N LYS A 345 -12.84 4.02 21.64
CA LYS A 345 -13.80 3.65 22.70
C LYS A 345 -13.10 3.09 23.94
N TYR A 346 -12.15 2.17 23.76
CA TYR A 346 -11.37 1.60 24.87
C TYR A 346 -10.51 2.65 25.56
N THR A 347 -9.78 3.48 24.81
CA THR A 347 -8.96 4.56 25.36
C THR A 347 -9.80 5.54 26.17
N MET A 348 -10.97 5.95 25.66
CA MET A 348 -11.88 6.84 26.39
C MET A 348 -12.42 6.17 27.66
N ARG A 349 -12.80 4.88 27.62
CA ARG A 349 -13.25 4.15 28.83
C ARG A 349 -12.17 4.12 29.91
N ILE A 350 -10.93 3.82 29.54
CA ILE A 350 -9.79 3.79 30.46
C ILE A 350 -9.56 5.19 31.07
N LEU A 351 -9.60 6.24 30.25
CA LEU A 351 -9.48 7.62 30.72
C LEU A 351 -10.59 8.03 31.68
N TYR A 352 -11.85 7.68 31.39
CA TYR A 352 -12.96 7.95 32.29
C TYR A 352 -12.80 7.19 33.61
N SER A 353 -12.33 5.94 33.60
CA SER A 353 -12.04 5.20 34.83
C SER A 353 -10.89 5.78 35.63
N LEU A 354 -9.82 6.24 34.98
CA LEU A 354 -8.67 6.87 35.64
C LEU A 354 -9.05 8.22 36.24
N ARG A 355 -9.81 9.05 35.52
CA ARG A 355 -10.31 10.33 36.05
C ARG A 355 -11.27 10.13 37.21
N ARG A 356 -12.10 9.09 37.17
CA ARG A 356 -12.99 8.73 38.28
C ARG A 356 -12.20 8.25 39.51
N ALA A 357 -11.13 7.48 39.31
CA ALA A 357 -10.24 7.04 40.38
C ALA A 357 -9.41 8.20 40.98
N SER A 358 -8.91 9.12 40.15
CA SER A 358 -8.20 10.32 40.61
C SER A 358 -9.12 11.36 41.27
N ALA A 359 -10.43 11.32 40.99
CA ALA A 359 -11.42 12.16 41.66
C ALA A 359 -11.91 11.57 43.01
N SER A 360 -11.45 10.38 43.40
CA SER A 360 -11.78 9.76 44.70
C SER A 360 -10.56 9.52 45.61
N PRO A 361 -9.83 10.59 45.97
CA PRO A 361 -9.31 10.63 47.34
C PRO A 361 -9.57 12.00 47.99
N GLY A 362 -10.47 12.05 48.99
CA GLY A 362 -10.41 13.13 50.00
C GLY A 362 -11.66 13.98 50.30
N SER A 363 -12.89 13.49 50.13
CA SER A 363 -14.07 14.15 50.76
C SER A 363 -14.74 13.26 51.80
N ALA A 364 -13.99 12.97 52.86
CA ALA A 364 -14.55 12.55 54.14
C ALA A 364 -14.04 13.53 55.21
N LEU A 365 -14.62 14.74 55.21
CA LEU A 365 -14.64 15.59 56.39
C LEU A 365 -15.75 15.03 57.30
N PRO A 366 -15.45 14.52 58.51
CA PRO A 366 -16.50 14.18 59.45
C PRO A 366 -17.17 15.47 59.92
N ALA A 367 -18.49 15.48 59.80
CA ALA A 367 -19.37 16.49 60.31
C ALA A 367 -19.11 16.72 61.82
N ALA A 368 -19.10 18.00 62.19
CA ALA A 368 -19.19 18.44 63.56
C ALA A 368 -20.37 17.75 64.28
N GLN A 369 -20.09 17.17 65.45
CA GLN A 369 -21.08 16.92 66.49
C GLN A 369 -20.45 17.21 67.86
N ALA A 370 -21.22 18.00 68.63
CA ALA A 370 -21.08 18.45 70.02
C ALA A 370 -20.05 19.58 70.28
#